data_AF-A0A6I3LWF9-F1
#
_entry.id   AF-A0A6I3LWF9-F1
#
_cell.length_a   1.000
_cell.length_b   1.000
_cell.length_c   1.000
_cell.angle_alpha   90.00
_cell.angle_beta   90.00
_cell.angle_gamma   90.00
#
_symmetry.space_group_name_H-M   'P 1'
#
loop_
_entity.id
_entity.type
_entity.pdbx_description
1 polymer ?
#
loop_
_entity_poly.entity_id
_entity_poly.type
_entity_poly.pdbx_seq_one_letter_code
_entity_poly.pdbx_strand_id
1 'polypeptide(L)'
;MNRYLFFALLFFVFNTSKAQTNLHYEELIAEASLLHLQKDYKNAIPKLEKAFLIKQPDALNAYKAAGMYSLALNEAKAFKYLNIALNKGWTEAEQLSIDPYFDFLRAKYPYTWKTIKQKAQLKEQEYEKKLKLPELRKQINAMGIADQKIRYWKIQTSDPALLNELQQKINDLDFKNLSTAKEILKANGWPKISEIGKDGAHNFWLIVQHADQDIQFQKTALHEMEKLKGTKELDIENYAFLYDRVQCNLNYKQLYGTQVNWTQNGEASSFRAIIKENEVDKRRASLKLLPLKIYALNYGFKYTIPTSKEASERDKKDTENVLTLINEATNNYKAKEFQKVYDNYNNASMILGGMTSAQNFEAAELFAKIYNQTNEEQYRSISLDFLSLNDLRGDLNKKELLSNKEFRNFYTEKRWKDITDTL
;
A
#
# COMPACT_ATOMS: atom_id res chain seq x y z
N MET A 1 -13.24 -21.92 -9.26
CA MET A 1 -12.31 -20.90 -9.81
C MET A 1 -11.85 -20.07 -8.62
N ASN A 2 -10.69 -20.40 -8.07
CA ASN A 2 -10.24 -19.83 -6.80
C ASN A 2 -9.88 -18.35 -7.01
N ARG A 3 -10.56 -17.46 -6.30
CA ARG A 3 -10.25 -16.02 -6.28
C ARG A 3 -8.95 -15.84 -5.51
N TYR A 4 -7.86 -15.55 -6.20
CA TYR A 4 -6.56 -15.29 -5.61
C TYR A 4 -6.53 -13.83 -5.12
N LEU A 5 -7.08 -13.57 -3.94
CA LEU A 5 -6.90 -12.27 -3.31
C LEU A 5 -5.53 -12.26 -2.63
N PHE A 6 -4.63 -11.45 -3.17
CA PHE A 6 -3.28 -11.26 -2.65
C PHE A 6 -3.35 -10.56 -1.28
N PHE A 7 -2.95 -11.26 -0.21
CA PHE A 7 -2.41 -10.55 0.96
C PHE A 7 -0.90 -10.61 0.94
N ALA A 8 -0.35 -9.44 0.74
CA ALA A 8 1.02 -9.12 1.00
C ALA A 8 1.25 -9.01 2.52
N LEU A 9 1.54 -10.11 3.21
CA LEU A 9 2.55 -10.05 4.29
C LEU A 9 3.92 -9.95 3.58
N LEU A 10 4.05 -8.92 2.73
CA LEU A 10 5.28 -8.56 2.07
C LEU A 10 6.07 -7.73 3.07
N PHE A 11 6.48 -8.38 4.16
CA PHE A 11 7.73 -7.99 4.75
C PHE A 11 8.78 -8.20 3.66
N PHE A 12 9.44 -7.13 3.27
CA PHE A 12 10.64 -7.16 2.49
C PHE A 12 11.59 -6.18 3.14
N VAL A 13 12.80 -6.65 3.41
CA VAL A 13 13.92 -5.79 3.79
C VAL A 13 15.07 -6.30 2.96
N PHE A 14 15.22 -5.80 1.75
CA PHE A 14 16.34 -6.16 0.89
C PHE A 14 17.53 -5.26 1.23
N ASN A 15 18.48 -5.79 2.01
CA ASN A 15 19.80 -5.18 2.09
C ASN A 15 20.62 -5.59 0.86
N THR A 16 20.66 -4.73 -0.17
CA THR A 16 21.58 -4.89 -1.31
C THR A 16 22.81 -4.01 -1.12
N SER A 17 24.00 -4.63 -1.16
CA SER A 17 25.29 -3.94 -1.24
C SER A 17 25.62 -3.66 -2.71
N LYS A 18 26.04 -2.42 -3.01
CA LYS A 18 26.35 -1.94 -4.36
C LYS A 18 27.61 -2.61 -4.93
N ALA A 19 27.44 -3.62 -5.77
CA ALA A 19 28.36 -4.02 -6.84
C ALA A 19 27.57 -4.96 -7.74
N GLN A 20 27.48 -4.65 -9.04
CA GLN A 20 26.73 -5.37 -10.10
C GLN A 20 26.13 -6.70 -9.63
N THR A 21 25.00 -6.60 -8.93
CA THR A 21 24.53 -7.67 -8.05
C THR A 21 23.87 -8.72 -8.92
N ASN A 22 24.37 -9.94 -8.85
CA ASN A 22 23.60 -11.10 -9.27
C ASN A 22 22.35 -11.19 -8.36
N LEU A 23 21.21 -10.67 -8.83
CA LEU A 23 19.94 -10.63 -8.11
C LEU A 23 19.20 -11.98 -8.12
N HIS A 24 19.90 -13.07 -8.43
CA HIS A 24 19.30 -14.39 -8.54
C HIS A 24 18.71 -14.88 -7.21
N TYR A 25 19.31 -14.49 -6.06
CA TYR A 25 18.70 -14.77 -4.76
C TYR A 25 17.32 -14.11 -4.65
N GLU A 26 17.23 -12.82 -4.96
CA GLU A 26 16.00 -12.04 -4.86
C GLU A 26 14.93 -12.49 -5.86
N GLU A 27 15.34 -12.86 -7.08
CA GLU A 27 14.47 -13.52 -8.06
C GLU A 27 13.83 -14.80 -7.52
N LEU A 28 14.65 -15.71 -6.98
CA LEU A 28 14.17 -16.97 -6.42
C LEU A 28 13.24 -16.76 -5.22
N ILE A 29 13.53 -15.78 -4.35
CA ILE A 29 12.67 -15.43 -3.21
C ILE A 29 11.34 -14.84 -3.69
N ALA A 30 11.34 -13.97 -4.71
CA ALA A 30 10.12 -13.39 -5.26
C ALA A 30 9.24 -14.47 -5.91
N GLU A 31 9.82 -15.35 -6.71
CA GLU A 31 9.11 -16.49 -7.32
C GLU A 31 8.55 -17.45 -6.26
N ALA A 32 9.34 -17.81 -5.24
CA ALA A 32 8.88 -18.66 -4.14
C ALA A 32 7.71 -18.02 -3.37
N SER A 33 7.77 -16.71 -3.16
CA SER A 33 6.72 -15.97 -2.46
C SER A 33 5.42 -15.95 -3.26
N LEU A 34 5.48 -15.72 -4.58
CA LEU A 34 4.32 -15.80 -5.45
C LEU A 34 3.68 -17.20 -5.44
N LEU A 35 4.49 -18.25 -5.59
CA LEU A 35 4.01 -19.64 -5.59
C LEU A 35 3.36 -20.01 -4.24
N HIS A 36 3.90 -19.53 -3.12
CA HIS A 36 3.25 -19.65 -1.82
C HIS A 36 1.88 -18.98 -1.81
N LEU A 37 1.76 -17.73 -2.27
CA LEU A 37 0.47 -17.04 -2.34
C LEU A 37 -0.57 -17.81 -3.17
N GLN A 38 -0.11 -18.52 -4.21
CA GLN A 38 -0.92 -19.41 -5.06
C GLN A 38 -1.21 -20.79 -4.43
N LYS A 39 -0.76 -21.02 -3.18
CA LYS A 39 -0.83 -22.30 -2.44
C LYS A 39 -0.07 -23.45 -3.13
N ASP A 40 0.88 -23.13 -4.01
CA ASP A 40 1.73 -24.10 -4.71
C ASP A 40 3.07 -24.32 -3.97
N TYR A 41 2.98 -24.96 -2.79
CA TYR A 41 4.15 -25.22 -1.96
C TYR A 41 5.15 -26.18 -2.60
N LYS A 42 4.65 -27.09 -3.45
CA LYS A 42 5.45 -28.09 -4.17
C LYS A 42 6.50 -27.41 -5.05
N ASN A 43 6.12 -26.32 -5.71
CA ASN A 43 7.04 -25.55 -6.55
C ASN A 43 7.71 -24.37 -5.80
N ALA A 44 7.07 -23.82 -4.76
CA ALA A 44 7.66 -22.75 -3.95
C ALA A 44 8.91 -23.20 -3.17
N ILE A 45 8.85 -24.35 -2.50
CA ILE A 45 9.92 -24.84 -1.63
C ILE A 45 11.24 -25.04 -2.38
N PRO A 46 11.30 -25.70 -3.56
CA PRO A 46 12.55 -25.85 -4.31
C PRO A 46 13.19 -24.53 -4.72
N LYS A 47 12.39 -23.49 -5.00
CA LYS A 47 12.91 -22.15 -5.32
C LYS A 47 13.58 -21.51 -4.11
N LEU A 48 12.93 -21.61 -2.96
CA LEU A 48 13.45 -21.13 -1.69
C LEU A 48 14.72 -21.88 -1.26
N GLU A 49 14.76 -23.20 -1.43
CA GLU A 49 15.97 -24.00 -1.15
C GLU A 49 17.15 -23.57 -2.04
N LYS A 50 16.91 -23.34 -3.34
CA LYS A 50 17.93 -22.80 -4.26
C LYS A 50 18.41 -21.42 -3.82
N ALA A 51 17.51 -20.54 -3.39
CA ALA A 51 17.89 -19.23 -2.86
C ALA A 51 18.82 -19.37 -1.64
N PHE A 52 18.50 -20.29 -0.73
CA PHE A 52 19.27 -20.49 0.50
C PHE A 52 20.64 -21.14 0.28
N LEU A 53 20.88 -21.75 -0.89
CA LEU A 53 22.23 -22.16 -1.32
C LEU A 53 23.11 -20.96 -1.70
N ILE A 54 22.50 -19.88 -2.20
CA ILE A 54 23.21 -18.64 -2.57
C ILE A 54 23.50 -17.79 -1.34
N LYS A 55 22.49 -17.62 -0.48
CA LYS A 55 22.58 -16.77 0.71
C LYS A 55 21.69 -17.32 1.82
N GLN A 56 22.26 -17.48 3.02
CA GLN A 56 21.51 -17.92 4.19
C GLN A 56 20.37 -16.95 4.51
N PRO A 57 19.19 -17.45 4.92
CA PRO A 57 18.05 -16.59 5.20
C PRO A 57 18.30 -15.68 6.41
N ASP A 58 17.73 -14.47 6.32
CA ASP A 58 17.48 -13.64 7.48
C ASP A 58 16.29 -14.18 8.31
N ALA A 59 15.95 -13.50 9.40
CA ALA A 59 14.88 -13.93 10.29
C ALA A 59 13.55 -14.10 9.56
N LEU A 60 13.24 -13.16 8.67
CA LEU A 60 11.99 -13.11 7.94
C LEU A 60 11.88 -14.22 6.89
N ASN A 61 12.90 -14.39 6.04
CA ASN A 61 12.88 -15.43 5.01
C ASN A 61 12.90 -16.83 5.65
N ALA A 62 13.54 -16.98 6.81
CA ALA A 62 13.44 -18.20 7.61
C ALA A 62 12.02 -18.42 8.16
N TYR A 63 11.35 -17.37 8.64
CA TYR A 63 9.97 -17.47 9.11
C TYR A 63 9.01 -17.87 7.96
N LYS A 64 9.14 -17.23 6.80
CA LYS A 64 8.38 -17.57 5.58
C LYS A 64 8.63 -19.02 5.15
N ALA A 65 9.90 -19.46 5.15
CA ALA A 65 10.26 -20.85 4.87
C ALA A 65 9.57 -21.82 5.82
N ALA A 66 9.61 -21.52 7.12
CA ALA A 66 8.97 -22.36 8.13
C ALA A 66 7.46 -22.51 7.90
N GLY A 67 6.78 -21.40 7.56
CA GLY A 67 5.36 -21.42 7.21
C GLY A 67 5.08 -22.30 5.99
N MET A 68 5.85 -22.14 4.90
CA MET A 68 5.72 -22.98 3.70
C MET A 68 5.92 -24.47 3.99
N TYR A 69 6.93 -24.85 4.79
CA TYR A 69 7.13 -26.26 5.17
C TYR A 69 6.02 -26.79 6.08
N SER A 70 5.51 -25.97 7.00
CA SER A 70 4.38 -26.34 7.85
C SER A 70 3.12 -26.60 7.03
N LEU A 71 2.81 -25.72 6.07
CA LEU A 71 1.69 -25.89 5.13
C LEU A 71 1.88 -27.11 4.21
N ALA A 72 3.12 -27.47 3.90
CA ALA A 72 3.48 -28.70 3.20
C ALA A 72 3.60 -29.94 4.12
N LEU A 73 3.16 -29.84 5.38
CA LEU A 73 3.15 -30.91 6.38
C LEU A 73 4.54 -31.50 6.69
N ASN A 74 5.60 -30.72 6.52
CA ASN A 74 6.98 -31.09 6.83
C ASN A 74 7.42 -30.46 8.16
N GLU A 75 7.16 -31.15 9.26
CA GLU A 75 7.44 -30.69 10.62
C GLU A 75 8.93 -30.46 10.88
N ALA A 76 9.79 -31.36 10.38
CA ALA A 76 11.21 -31.33 10.66
C ALA A 76 11.86 -30.05 10.10
N LYS A 77 11.58 -29.72 8.83
CA LYS A 77 12.07 -28.49 8.22
C LYS A 77 11.35 -27.26 8.77
N ALA A 78 10.06 -27.33 9.06
CA ALA A 78 9.34 -26.20 9.65
C ALA A 78 9.93 -25.77 11.00
N PHE A 79 10.15 -26.72 11.93
CA PHE A 79 10.78 -26.42 13.22
C PHE A 79 12.24 -25.99 13.11
N LYS A 80 13.00 -26.53 12.14
CA LYS A 80 14.35 -26.07 11.84
C LYS A 80 14.35 -24.58 11.47
N TYR A 81 13.49 -24.16 10.54
CA TYR A 81 13.45 -22.78 10.08
C TYR A 81 12.83 -21.83 11.12
N LEU A 82 11.88 -22.25 11.95
CA LEU A 82 11.43 -21.47 13.11
C LEU A 82 12.61 -21.17 14.06
N ASN A 83 13.44 -22.17 14.35
CA ASN A 83 14.62 -21.95 15.17
C ASN A 83 15.62 -20.99 14.53
N ILE A 84 15.83 -21.07 13.22
CA ILE A 84 16.69 -20.13 12.48
C ILE A 84 16.11 -18.71 12.58
N ALA A 85 14.81 -18.53 12.35
CA ALA A 85 14.13 -17.25 12.44
C ALA A 85 14.33 -16.60 13.82
N LEU A 86 14.04 -17.35 14.89
CA LEU A 86 14.23 -16.90 16.26
C LEU A 86 15.70 -16.59 16.59
N ASN A 87 16.64 -17.41 16.10
CA ASN A 87 18.07 -17.18 16.32
C ASN A 87 18.58 -15.94 15.56
N LYS A 88 17.97 -15.60 14.42
CA LYS A 88 18.28 -14.42 13.61
C LYS A 88 17.56 -13.14 14.05
N GLY A 89 16.76 -13.21 15.11
CA GLY A 89 16.14 -12.04 15.73
C GLY A 89 14.69 -11.79 15.32
N TRP A 90 13.92 -12.84 14.99
CA TRP A 90 12.46 -12.73 14.96
C TRP A 90 11.92 -12.39 16.35
N THR A 91 11.07 -11.37 16.45
CA THR A 91 10.61 -10.78 17.72
C THR A 91 9.11 -10.74 17.88
N GLU A 92 8.32 -11.27 16.93
CA GLU A 92 6.85 -11.22 17.00
C GLU A 92 6.30 -12.57 17.54
N ALA A 93 6.41 -12.81 18.85
CA ALA A 93 6.01 -14.10 19.44
C ALA A 93 4.49 -14.27 19.50
N GLU A 94 3.74 -13.18 19.66
CA GLU A 94 2.28 -13.19 19.60
C GLU A 94 1.79 -13.60 18.21
N GLN A 95 2.30 -12.95 17.15
CA GLN A 95 2.00 -13.32 15.77
C GLN A 95 2.32 -14.79 15.50
N LEU A 96 3.52 -15.27 15.86
CA LEU A 96 3.89 -16.69 15.72
C LEU A 96 2.89 -17.64 16.39
N SER A 97 2.34 -17.24 17.54
CA SER A 97 1.42 -18.07 18.32
C SER A 97 0.06 -18.27 17.65
N ILE A 98 -0.36 -17.32 16.80
CA ILE A 98 -1.69 -17.29 16.16
C ILE A 98 -1.62 -17.50 14.65
N ASP A 99 -0.44 -17.41 14.04
CA ASP A 99 -0.28 -17.45 12.60
C ASP A 99 -0.81 -18.78 12.03
N PRO A 100 -1.84 -18.77 11.16
CA PRO A 100 -2.49 -19.96 10.63
C PRO A 100 -1.54 -20.91 9.90
N TYR A 101 -0.40 -20.42 9.39
CA TYR A 101 0.58 -21.27 8.73
C TYR A 101 1.10 -22.40 9.60
N PHE A 102 1.01 -22.26 10.93
CA PHE A 102 1.48 -23.25 11.90
C PHE A 102 0.37 -24.04 12.60
N ASP A 103 -0.88 -24.00 12.11
CA ASP A 103 -1.98 -24.80 12.67
C ASP A 103 -1.65 -26.30 12.71
N PHE A 104 -1.04 -26.82 11.64
CA PHE A 104 -0.55 -28.19 11.57
C PHE A 104 0.42 -28.52 12.73
N LEU A 105 1.43 -27.68 12.95
CA LEU A 105 2.42 -27.89 14.01
C LEU A 105 1.79 -27.81 15.40
N ARG A 106 0.89 -26.84 15.61
CA ARG A 106 0.15 -26.67 16.88
C ARG A 106 -0.67 -27.89 17.22
N ALA A 107 -1.41 -28.42 16.25
CA ALA A 107 -2.32 -29.54 16.46
C ALA A 107 -1.59 -30.88 16.62
N LYS A 108 -0.54 -31.13 15.82
CA LYS A 108 0.13 -32.44 15.76
C LYS A 108 1.35 -32.57 16.68
N TYR A 109 2.01 -31.46 17.03
CA TYR A 109 3.25 -31.46 17.82
C TYR A 109 3.20 -30.45 18.99
N PRO A 110 2.22 -30.56 19.90
CA PRO A 110 1.96 -29.54 20.93
C PRO A 110 3.13 -29.33 21.89
N TYR A 111 3.89 -30.37 22.23
CA TYR A 111 5.05 -30.27 23.12
C TYR A 111 6.22 -29.50 22.49
N THR A 112 6.56 -29.83 21.23
CA THR A 112 7.58 -29.12 20.47
C THR A 112 7.15 -27.68 20.21
N TRP A 113 5.87 -27.46 19.86
CA TRP A 113 5.31 -26.13 19.69
C TRP A 113 5.40 -25.29 20.97
N LYS A 114 5.09 -25.87 22.14
CA LYS A 114 5.23 -25.19 23.44
C LYS A 114 6.66 -24.69 23.66
N THR A 115 7.66 -25.52 23.34
CA THR A 115 9.09 -25.15 23.44
C THR A 115 9.44 -23.99 22.51
N ILE A 116 8.97 -24.01 21.25
CA ILE A 116 9.17 -22.91 20.30
C ILE A 116 8.53 -21.61 20.79
N LYS A 117 7.29 -21.68 21.27
CA LYS A 117 6.55 -20.52 21.79
C LYS A 117 7.28 -19.91 22.99
N GLN A 118 7.72 -20.72 23.94
CA GLN A 118 8.49 -20.25 25.10
C GLN A 118 9.80 -19.59 24.66
N LYS A 119 10.52 -20.18 23.71
CA LYS A 119 11.76 -19.61 23.16
C LYS A 119 11.49 -18.25 22.47
N ALA A 120 10.40 -18.13 21.72
CA ALA A 120 10.00 -16.89 21.07
C ALA A 120 9.68 -15.80 22.10
N GLN A 121 8.89 -16.13 23.12
CA GLN A 121 8.52 -15.20 24.21
C GLN A 121 9.75 -14.68 24.96
N LEU A 122 10.69 -15.56 25.34
CA LEU A 122 11.92 -15.15 26.01
C LEU A 122 12.77 -14.22 25.13
N LYS A 123 12.88 -14.51 23.83
CA LYS A 123 13.61 -13.67 22.89
C LYS A 123 12.97 -12.30 22.70
N GLU A 124 11.65 -12.25 22.62
CA GLU A 124 10.91 -10.99 22.54
C GLU A 124 11.10 -10.17 23.83
N GLN A 125 10.98 -10.76 25.01
CA GLN A 125 11.22 -10.08 26.29
C GLN A 125 12.64 -9.50 26.40
N GLU A 126 13.66 -10.23 25.95
CA GLU A 126 15.03 -9.70 25.92
C GLU A 126 15.24 -8.60 24.88
N TYR A 127 14.44 -8.60 23.81
CA TYR A 127 14.45 -7.54 22.81
C TYR A 127 13.75 -6.27 23.32
N GLU A 128 12.60 -6.41 23.97
CA GLU A 128 11.82 -5.29 24.51
C GLU A 128 12.62 -4.44 25.50
N LYS A 129 13.49 -5.06 26.31
CA LYS A 129 14.40 -4.35 27.23
C LYS A 129 15.34 -3.36 26.53
N LYS A 130 15.54 -3.49 25.21
CA LYS A 130 16.42 -2.63 24.40
C LYS A 130 15.67 -1.47 23.74
N LEU A 131 14.34 -1.46 23.82
CA LEU A 131 13.49 -0.47 23.18
C LEU A 131 13.19 0.70 24.12
N LYS A 132 13.02 1.90 23.56
CA LYS A 132 12.66 3.09 24.34
C LYS A 132 11.17 3.13 24.68
N LEU A 133 10.32 2.60 23.80
CA LEU A 133 8.86 2.64 23.91
C LEU A 133 8.25 1.24 23.72
N PRO A 134 8.59 0.24 24.58
CA PRO A 134 8.12 -1.13 24.43
C PRO A 134 6.59 -1.27 24.54
N GLU A 135 5.93 -0.47 25.40
CA GLU A 135 4.46 -0.48 25.51
C GLU A 135 3.78 0.07 24.25
N LEU A 136 4.35 1.11 23.62
CA LEU A 136 3.86 1.62 22.35
C LEU A 136 4.02 0.57 21.23
N ARG A 137 5.16 -0.12 21.17
CA ARG A 137 5.36 -1.26 20.28
C ARG A 137 4.27 -2.31 20.46
N LYS A 138 4.00 -2.71 21.71
CA LYS A 138 2.99 -3.72 22.03
C LYS A 138 1.59 -3.30 21.58
N GLN A 139 1.21 -2.04 21.83
CA GLN A 139 -0.06 -1.48 21.35
C GLN A 139 -0.16 -1.54 19.82
N ILE A 140 0.87 -1.06 19.11
CA ILE A 140 0.91 -1.02 17.64
C ILE A 140 0.88 -2.44 17.05
N ASN A 141 1.64 -3.37 17.62
CA ASN A 141 1.65 -4.76 17.17
C ASN A 141 0.28 -5.42 17.34
N ALA A 142 -0.41 -5.17 18.46
CA ALA A 142 -1.77 -5.67 18.65
C ALA A 142 -2.75 -5.10 17.60
N MET A 143 -2.63 -3.81 17.25
CA MET A 143 -3.41 -3.19 16.18
C MET A 143 -3.11 -3.84 14.82
N GLY A 144 -1.83 -4.04 14.50
CA GLY A 144 -1.39 -4.71 13.28
C GLY A 144 -1.94 -6.14 13.18
N ILE A 145 -1.80 -6.94 14.25
CA ILE A 145 -2.33 -8.31 14.30
C ILE A 145 -3.84 -8.34 14.01
N ALA A 146 -4.62 -7.45 14.66
CA ALA A 146 -6.06 -7.39 14.45
C ALA A 146 -6.42 -7.04 12.99
N ASP A 147 -5.73 -6.04 12.41
CA ASP A 147 -5.91 -5.60 11.03
C ASP A 147 -5.60 -6.72 10.02
N GLN A 148 -4.44 -7.35 10.16
CA GLN A 148 -3.97 -8.36 9.23
C GLN A 148 -4.82 -9.64 9.30
N LYS A 149 -5.25 -10.03 10.50
CA LYS A 149 -6.07 -11.23 10.73
C LYS A 149 -7.40 -11.17 9.99
N ILE A 150 -8.10 -10.03 10.04
CA ILE A 150 -9.41 -9.92 9.40
C ILE A 150 -9.31 -9.87 7.87
N ARG A 151 -8.27 -9.20 7.35
CA ARG A 151 -7.95 -9.17 5.91
C ARG A 151 -7.60 -10.56 5.41
N TYR A 152 -6.82 -11.33 6.17
CA TYR A 152 -6.53 -12.73 5.87
C TYR A 152 -7.81 -13.58 5.78
N TRP A 153 -8.75 -13.45 6.73
CA TRP A 153 -10.01 -14.18 6.69
C TRP A 153 -10.89 -13.85 5.49
N LYS A 154 -10.96 -12.57 5.11
CA LYS A 154 -11.70 -12.13 3.91
C LYS A 154 -11.24 -12.88 2.65
N ILE A 155 -9.95 -13.18 2.58
CA ILE A 155 -9.32 -13.84 1.42
C ILE A 155 -9.58 -15.34 1.41
N GLN A 156 -9.83 -15.96 2.56
CA GLN A 156 -10.11 -17.39 2.64
C GLN A 156 -11.55 -17.75 2.26
N THR A 157 -12.44 -16.76 2.07
CA THR A 157 -13.84 -16.99 1.73
C THR A 157 -14.21 -16.43 0.35
N SER A 158 -15.13 -17.11 -0.31
CA SER A 158 -15.81 -16.62 -1.52
C SER A 158 -17.31 -16.37 -1.31
N ASP A 159 -17.81 -16.59 -0.09
CA ASP A 159 -19.21 -16.36 0.27
C ASP A 159 -19.52 -14.86 0.28
N PRO A 160 -20.44 -14.36 -0.57
CA PRO A 160 -20.79 -12.94 -0.63
C PRO A 160 -21.25 -12.34 0.70
N ALA A 161 -22.02 -13.08 1.51
CA ALA A 161 -22.54 -12.57 2.78
C ALA A 161 -21.39 -12.36 3.79
N LEU A 162 -20.53 -13.36 3.95
CA LEU A 162 -19.36 -13.29 4.80
C LEU A 162 -18.34 -12.26 4.29
N LEU A 163 -18.18 -12.11 2.97
CA LEU A 163 -17.32 -11.07 2.39
C LEU A 163 -17.80 -9.66 2.76
N ASN A 164 -19.10 -9.41 2.73
CA ASN A 164 -19.67 -8.12 3.13
C ASN A 164 -19.50 -7.87 4.63
N GLU A 165 -19.77 -8.87 5.47
CA GLU A 165 -19.56 -8.79 6.92
C GLU A 165 -18.09 -8.48 7.27
N LEU A 166 -17.14 -9.19 6.65
CA LEU A 166 -15.72 -8.97 6.85
C LEU A 166 -15.27 -7.60 6.32
N GLN A 167 -15.86 -7.11 5.23
CA GLN A 167 -15.58 -5.77 4.73
C GLN A 167 -16.05 -4.68 5.71
N GLN A 168 -17.24 -4.83 6.29
CA GLN A 168 -17.75 -3.89 7.31
C GLN A 168 -16.84 -3.86 8.53
N LYS A 169 -16.45 -5.03 9.04
CA LYS A 169 -15.52 -5.12 10.17
C LYS A 169 -14.13 -4.54 9.86
N ILE A 170 -13.64 -4.68 8.61
CA ILE A 170 -12.41 -4.00 8.17
C ILE A 170 -12.59 -2.49 8.25
N ASN A 171 -13.69 -1.95 7.71
CA ASN A 171 -13.95 -0.51 7.73
C ASN A 171 -14.01 0.05 9.16
N ASP A 172 -14.71 -0.64 10.07
CA ASP A 172 -14.82 -0.24 11.48
C ASP A 172 -13.46 -0.25 12.17
N LEU A 173 -12.65 -1.28 11.90
CA LEU A 173 -11.30 -1.40 12.43
C LEU A 173 -10.37 -0.34 11.86
N ASP A 174 -10.44 -0.06 10.56
CA ASP A 174 -9.65 0.98 9.89
C ASP A 174 -9.98 2.37 10.45
N PHE A 175 -11.25 2.65 10.76
CA PHE A 175 -11.64 3.91 11.41
C PHE A 175 -11.05 4.03 12.82
N LYS A 176 -11.15 2.97 13.63
CA LYS A 176 -10.57 2.93 14.98
C LYS A 176 -9.04 3.06 14.95
N ASN A 177 -8.39 2.34 14.05
CA ASN A 177 -6.96 2.35 13.85
C ASN A 177 -6.49 3.74 13.39
N LEU A 178 -7.20 4.38 12.46
CA LEU A 178 -6.93 5.75 12.02
C LEU A 178 -6.95 6.75 13.18
N SER A 179 -7.98 6.73 14.02
CA SER A 179 -8.07 7.62 15.19
C SER A 179 -6.86 7.46 16.11
N THR A 180 -6.53 6.21 16.44
CA THR A 180 -5.41 5.88 17.33
C THR A 180 -4.06 6.24 16.67
N ALA A 181 -3.91 6.02 15.37
CA ALA A 181 -2.69 6.33 14.63
C ALA A 181 -2.44 7.86 14.56
N LYS A 182 -3.50 8.66 14.44
CA LYS A 182 -3.41 10.14 14.56
C LYS A 182 -2.88 10.58 15.91
N GLU A 183 -3.35 9.97 17.00
CA GLU A 183 -2.87 10.27 18.35
C GLU A 183 -1.40 9.88 18.53
N ILE A 184 -1.01 8.69 18.06
CA ILE A 184 0.38 8.22 18.10
C ILE A 184 1.29 9.17 17.32
N LEU A 185 0.92 9.53 16.09
CA LEU A 185 1.70 10.42 15.24
C LEU A 185 1.83 11.82 15.85
N LYS A 186 0.74 12.35 16.42
CA LYS A 186 0.73 13.66 17.09
C LYS A 186 1.65 13.69 18.32
N ALA A 187 1.67 12.62 19.10
CA ALA A 187 2.45 12.55 20.33
C ALA A 187 3.95 12.27 20.09
N ASN A 188 4.28 11.48 19.06
CA ASN A 188 5.63 10.92 18.89
C ASN A 188 6.33 11.35 17.58
N GLY A 189 5.64 12.04 16.67
CA GLY A 189 6.05 12.08 15.27
C GLY A 189 5.97 10.67 14.66
N TRP A 190 6.78 10.38 13.64
CA TRP A 190 6.91 9.01 13.14
C TRP A 190 7.71 8.15 14.16
N PRO A 191 7.11 7.10 14.75
CA PRO A 191 7.80 6.24 15.70
C PRO A 191 9.03 5.56 15.06
N LYS A 192 10.19 5.69 15.71
CA LYS A 192 11.46 5.22 15.14
C LYS A 192 11.71 3.75 15.41
N ILE A 193 12.48 3.10 14.53
CA ILE A 193 12.90 1.70 14.71
C ILE A 193 13.63 1.48 16.05
N SER A 194 14.47 2.42 16.52
CA SER A 194 15.12 2.30 17.83
C SER A 194 14.16 2.46 19.01
N GLU A 195 12.99 3.04 18.80
CA GLU A 195 11.99 3.27 19.85
C GLU A 195 11.04 2.09 20.00
N ILE A 196 10.53 1.56 18.88
CA ILE A 196 9.47 0.55 18.86
C ILE A 196 9.82 -0.72 18.08
N GLY A 197 11.06 -0.86 17.62
CA GLY A 197 11.49 -1.99 16.82
C GLY A 197 11.03 -1.96 15.36
N LYS A 198 11.57 -2.89 14.55
CA LYS A 198 11.26 -2.96 13.11
C LYS A 198 9.84 -3.43 12.85
N ASP A 199 9.39 -4.38 13.64
CA ASP A 199 8.04 -4.91 13.60
C ASP A 199 7.01 -3.86 14.01
N GLY A 200 7.26 -3.13 15.10
CA GLY A 200 6.42 -1.99 15.49
C GLY A 200 6.36 -0.92 14.39
N ALA A 201 7.50 -0.54 13.82
CA ALA A 201 7.55 0.44 12.74
C ALA A 201 6.81 -0.04 11.47
N HIS A 202 6.88 -1.34 11.14
CA HIS A 202 6.16 -1.91 10.01
C HIS A 202 4.65 -2.01 10.27
N ASN A 203 4.23 -2.45 11.46
CA ASN A 203 2.81 -2.51 11.83
C ASN A 203 2.18 -1.11 11.90
N PHE A 204 2.90 -0.11 12.39
CA PHE A 204 2.44 1.27 12.33
C PHE A 204 2.27 1.74 10.88
N TRP A 205 3.25 1.42 10.02
CA TRP A 205 3.15 1.72 8.60
C TRP A 205 1.97 1.04 7.91
N LEU A 206 1.67 -0.24 8.20
CA LEU A 206 0.50 -0.94 7.65
C LEU A 206 -0.80 -0.20 7.98
N ILE A 207 -0.94 0.25 9.23
CA ILE A 207 -2.10 1.00 9.69
C ILE A 207 -2.24 2.33 8.94
N VAL A 208 -1.13 3.06 8.76
CA VAL A 208 -1.12 4.30 7.97
C VAL A 208 -1.41 4.03 6.49
N GLN A 209 -0.86 2.96 5.92
CA GLN A 209 -1.07 2.54 4.54
C GLN A 209 -2.55 2.25 4.25
N HIS A 210 -3.26 1.63 5.20
CA HIS A 210 -4.68 1.29 5.07
C HIS A 210 -5.64 2.46 5.34
N ALA A 211 -5.13 3.64 5.75
CA ALA A 211 -5.94 4.83 5.97
C ALA A 211 -6.30 5.58 4.67
N ASP A 212 -6.71 4.88 3.61
CA ASP A 212 -7.02 5.48 2.30
C ASP A 212 -8.20 6.47 2.33
N GLN A 213 -9.07 6.33 3.33
CA GLN A 213 -10.17 7.27 3.59
C GLN A 213 -9.68 8.65 4.08
N ASP A 214 -8.41 8.79 4.45
CA ASP A 214 -7.83 10.03 4.97
C ASP A 214 -6.44 10.30 4.37
N ILE A 215 -6.44 10.77 3.12
CA ILE A 215 -5.22 11.11 2.37
C ILE A 215 -4.41 12.21 3.08
N GLN A 216 -5.07 13.16 3.75
CA GLN A 216 -4.38 14.23 4.46
C GLN A 216 -3.60 13.70 5.67
N PHE A 217 -4.14 12.71 6.39
CA PHE A 217 -3.38 11.97 7.41
C PHE A 217 -2.20 11.22 6.80
N GLN A 218 -2.40 10.49 5.69
CA GLN A 218 -1.29 9.79 5.01
C GLN A 218 -0.17 10.75 4.59
N LYS A 219 -0.51 11.95 4.06
CA LYS A 219 0.47 13.01 3.76
C LYS A 219 1.22 13.49 5.00
N THR A 220 0.50 13.68 6.11
CA THR A 220 1.11 14.11 7.38
C THR A 220 2.09 13.06 7.89
N ALA A 221 1.70 11.78 7.87
CA ALA A 221 2.56 10.67 8.25
C ALA A 221 3.78 10.54 7.31
N LEU A 222 3.58 10.70 6.00
CA LEU A 222 4.65 10.70 5.01
C LEU A 222 5.66 11.82 5.29
N HIS A 223 5.20 13.03 5.61
CA HIS A 223 6.08 14.14 5.99
C HIS A 223 6.93 13.84 7.23
N GLU A 224 6.35 13.18 8.25
CA GLU A 224 7.13 12.74 9.41
C GLU A 224 8.16 11.65 9.05
N MET A 225 7.83 10.72 8.14
CA MET A 225 8.80 9.76 7.61
C MET A 225 9.94 10.45 6.85
N GLU A 226 9.66 11.51 6.09
CA GLU A 226 10.68 12.22 5.31
C GLU A 226 11.80 12.78 6.18
N LYS A 227 11.48 13.27 7.38
CA LYS A 227 12.46 13.77 8.36
C LYS A 227 13.47 12.71 8.79
N LEU A 228 13.14 11.43 8.63
CA LEU A 228 13.99 10.29 9.00
C LEU A 228 14.74 9.67 7.82
N LYS A 229 14.55 10.16 6.59
CA LYS A 229 15.25 9.63 5.40
C LYS A 229 16.76 9.75 5.56
N GLY A 230 17.47 8.70 5.13
CA GLY A 230 18.93 8.61 5.26
C GLY A 230 19.42 8.14 6.64
N THR A 231 18.53 8.00 7.63
CA THR A 231 18.84 7.39 8.93
C THR A 231 18.57 5.88 8.92
N LYS A 232 18.96 5.18 9.99
CA LYS A 232 18.58 3.77 10.23
C LYS A 232 17.26 3.63 11.01
N GLU A 233 16.59 4.75 11.29
CA GLU A 233 15.37 4.81 12.10
C GLU A 233 14.08 4.57 11.30
N LEU A 234 14.21 4.50 9.97
CA LEU A 234 13.12 4.35 9.03
C LEU A 234 13.37 3.15 8.11
N ASP A 235 12.33 2.38 7.85
CA ASP A 235 12.33 1.46 6.72
C ASP A 235 12.06 2.24 5.44
N ILE A 236 13.07 2.34 4.58
CA ILE A 236 12.98 3.14 3.36
C ILE A 236 12.04 2.53 2.32
N GLU A 237 11.78 1.23 2.38
CA GLU A 237 10.80 0.56 1.53
C GLU A 237 9.39 0.98 1.92
N ASN A 238 9.06 0.94 3.21
CA ASN A 238 7.78 1.45 3.72
C ASN A 238 7.53 2.90 3.29
N TYR A 239 8.56 3.76 3.31
CA TYR A 239 8.45 5.14 2.80
C TYR A 239 8.08 5.17 1.32
N ALA A 240 8.78 4.42 0.46
CA ALA A 240 8.52 4.42 -0.97
C ALA A 240 7.10 3.93 -1.30
N PHE A 241 6.60 2.93 -0.57
CA PHE A 241 5.24 2.43 -0.73
C PHE A 241 4.19 3.46 -0.31
N LEU A 242 4.35 4.10 0.85
CA LEU A 242 3.43 5.16 1.27
C LEU A 242 3.47 6.37 0.35
N TYR A 243 4.65 6.78 -0.10
CA TYR A 243 4.81 7.85 -1.07
C TYR A 243 3.99 7.59 -2.33
N ASP A 244 4.22 6.44 -2.98
CA ASP A 244 3.53 6.10 -4.22
C ASP A 244 2.01 5.93 -4.02
N ARG A 245 1.58 5.40 -2.86
CA ARG A 245 0.16 5.28 -2.54
C ARG A 245 -0.51 6.65 -2.39
N VAL A 246 0.13 7.58 -1.68
CA VAL A 246 -0.33 8.98 -1.57
C VAL A 246 -0.38 9.63 -2.95
N GLN A 247 0.67 9.49 -3.77
CA GLN A 247 0.66 10.04 -5.13
C GLN A 247 -0.51 9.49 -5.96
N CYS A 248 -0.71 8.18 -5.93
CA CYS A 248 -1.78 7.52 -6.66
C CYS A 248 -3.18 7.95 -6.18
N ASN A 249 -3.38 8.11 -4.88
CA ASN A 249 -4.64 8.58 -4.28
C ASN A 249 -4.90 10.05 -4.60
N LEU A 250 -3.85 10.86 -4.76
CA LEU A 250 -3.90 12.23 -5.28
C LEU A 250 -3.97 12.31 -6.81
N ASN A 251 -4.23 11.19 -7.49
CA ASN A 251 -4.31 11.11 -8.95
C ASN A 251 -3.02 11.56 -9.67
N TYR A 252 -1.86 11.42 -9.05
CA TYR A 252 -0.56 11.62 -9.68
C TYR A 252 0.04 10.29 -10.12
N LYS A 253 0.96 10.34 -11.10
CA LYS A 253 1.84 9.21 -11.39
C LYS A 253 2.72 8.91 -10.17
N GLN A 254 2.96 7.63 -9.92
CA GLN A 254 3.84 7.20 -8.83
C GLN A 254 5.31 7.39 -9.19
N LEU A 255 6.19 7.40 -8.18
CA LEU A 255 7.61 7.70 -8.36
C LEU A 255 8.49 6.44 -8.37
N TYR A 256 8.19 5.48 -7.49
CA TYR A 256 9.00 4.28 -7.28
C TYR A 256 8.41 3.02 -7.89
N GLY A 257 7.15 3.01 -8.30
CA GLY A 257 6.52 1.86 -8.97
C GLY A 257 6.07 0.76 -8.01
N THR A 258 5.65 1.11 -6.79
CA THR A 258 5.20 0.13 -5.77
C THR A 258 3.75 -0.29 -5.94
N GLN A 259 2.91 0.54 -6.56
CA GLN A 259 1.48 0.32 -6.75
C GLN A 259 1.18 -0.35 -8.10
N VAL A 260 0.24 -1.30 -8.09
CA VAL A 260 -0.14 -2.11 -9.27
C VAL A 260 -1.62 -1.92 -9.62
N ASN A 261 -1.96 -2.18 -10.88
CA ASN A 261 -3.33 -2.32 -11.35
C ASN A 261 -3.80 -3.74 -11.05
N TRP A 262 -4.97 -3.86 -10.41
CA TRP A 262 -5.60 -5.14 -10.09
C TRP A 262 -6.71 -5.44 -11.09
N THR A 263 -6.79 -6.69 -11.55
CA THR A 263 -7.89 -7.21 -12.34
C THR A 263 -9.10 -7.51 -11.45
N GLN A 264 -10.26 -7.71 -12.06
CA GLN A 264 -11.47 -8.14 -11.34
C GLN A 264 -11.30 -9.48 -10.61
N ASN A 265 -10.32 -10.29 -10.99
CA ASN A 265 -10.01 -11.58 -10.38
C ASN A 265 -9.04 -11.47 -9.19
N GLY A 266 -8.58 -10.26 -8.85
CA GLY A 266 -7.63 -10.02 -7.76
C GLY A 266 -6.16 -10.24 -8.16
N GLU A 267 -5.86 -10.34 -9.45
CA GLU A 267 -4.50 -10.50 -9.97
C GLU A 267 -3.92 -9.15 -10.39
N ALA A 268 -2.62 -8.94 -10.18
CA ALA A 268 -1.96 -7.72 -10.65
C ALA A 268 -1.61 -7.84 -12.14
N SER A 269 -1.99 -6.85 -12.95
CA SER A 269 -1.79 -6.87 -14.41
C SER A 269 -0.60 -6.02 -14.88
N SER A 270 -0.31 -4.93 -14.17
CA SER A 270 0.78 -4.01 -14.49
C SER A 270 1.05 -3.07 -13.30
N PHE A 271 2.13 -2.29 -13.36
CA PHE A 271 2.29 -1.15 -12.47
C PHE A 271 1.30 -0.04 -12.85
N ARG A 272 0.81 0.72 -11.85
CA ARG A 272 0.13 2.01 -12.11
C ARG A 272 1.12 2.97 -12.77
N ALA A 273 0.64 3.98 -13.49
CA ALA A 273 1.48 4.91 -14.26
C ALA A 273 2.62 5.52 -13.42
N ILE A 274 3.84 5.50 -13.96
CA ILE A 274 5.08 5.91 -13.28
C ILE A 274 5.66 7.14 -13.99
N ILE A 275 6.00 8.19 -13.24
CA ILE A 275 6.64 9.38 -13.82
C ILE A 275 8.03 9.02 -14.37
N LYS A 276 8.35 9.41 -15.62
CA LYS A 276 9.64 9.08 -16.27
C LYS A 276 10.01 7.60 -16.04
N GLU A 277 9.14 6.71 -16.51
CA GLU A 277 9.20 5.27 -16.22
C GLU A 277 10.57 4.65 -16.58
N ASN A 278 11.20 5.11 -17.66
CA ASN A 278 12.53 4.66 -18.09
C ASN A 278 13.65 4.94 -17.07
N GLU A 279 13.42 5.79 -16.06
CA GLU A 279 14.38 6.14 -15.02
C GLU A 279 14.03 5.57 -13.65
N VAL A 280 12.95 4.79 -13.53
CA VAL A 280 12.44 4.33 -12.24
C VAL A 280 13.45 3.48 -11.47
N ASP A 281 14.17 2.59 -12.15
CA ASP A 281 15.16 1.74 -11.50
C ASP A 281 16.37 2.53 -10.98
N LYS A 282 16.69 3.70 -11.57
CA LYS A 282 17.71 4.62 -11.00
C LYS A 282 17.23 5.17 -9.64
N ARG A 283 15.95 5.56 -9.55
CA ARG A 283 15.34 6.05 -8.30
C ARG A 283 15.19 4.95 -7.26
N ARG A 284 14.82 3.74 -7.68
CA ARG A 284 14.74 2.56 -6.81
C ARG A 284 16.11 2.20 -6.24
N ALA A 285 17.16 2.21 -7.08
CA ALA A 285 18.53 1.93 -6.66
C ALA A 285 19.08 2.95 -5.64
N SER A 286 18.68 4.24 -5.71
CA SER A 286 19.11 5.24 -4.71
C SER A 286 18.54 4.95 -3.31
N LEU A 287 17.39 4.25 -3.24
CA LEU A 287 16.76 3.78 -2.01
C LEU A 287 17.06 2.31 -1.68
N LYS A 288 17.94 1.65 -2.45
CA LYS A 288 18.27 0.21 -2.34
C LYS A 288 17.08 -0.74 -2.57
N LEU A 289 16.05 -0.27 -3.27
CA LEU A 289 14.92 -1.09 -3.70
C LEU A 289 15.31 -1.95 -4.90
N LEU A 290 14.71 -3.13 -5.01
CA LEU A 290 14.95 -4.04 -6.13
C LEU A 290 14.46 -3.45 -7.45
N PRO A 291 15.09 -3.71 -8.60
CA PRO A 291 14.57 -3.31 -9.90
C PRO A 291 13.12 -3.79 -10.13
N LEU A 292 12.31 -3.01 -10.85
CA LEU A 292 10.90 -3.34 -11.10
C LEU A 292 10.72 -4.69 -11.79
N LYS A 293 11.67 -5.11 -12.61
CA LYS A 293 11.67 -6.44 -13.23
C LYS A 293 11.59 -7.56 -12.18
N ILE A 294 12.32 -7.44 -11.08
CA ILE A 294 12.33 -8.43 -9.99
C ILE A 294 11.09 -8.24 -9.11
N TYR A 295 10.76 -6.98 -8.81
CA TYR A 295 9.60 -6.66 -7.98
C TYR A 295 8.29 -7.19 -8.58
N ALA A 296 8.11 -7.08 -9.90
CA ALA A 296 6.95 -7.58 -10.63
C ALA A 296 6.73 -9.11 -10.48
N LEU A 297 7.80 -9.88 -10.23
CA LEU A 297 7.68 -11.32 -9.99
C LEU A 297 6.85 -11.63 -8.74
N ASN A 298 6.85 -10.76 -7.73
CA ASN A 298 5.99 -10.93 -6.54
C ASN A 298 4.49 -10.84 -6.89
N TYR A 299 4.17 -10.25 -8.03
CA TYR A 299 2.82 -10.02 -8.52
C TYR A 299 2.43 -10.94 -9.67
N GLY A 300 3.35 -11.77 -10.16
CA GLY A 300 3.07 -12.75 -11.21
C GLY A 300 3.04 -12.20 -12.63
N PHE A 301 3.52 -10.98 -12.87
CA PHE A 301 3.66 -10.45 -14.23
C PHE A 301 5.12 -10.16 -14.58
N LYS A 302 5.43 -10.25 -15.88
CA LYS A 302 6.76 -9.90 -16.41
C LYS A 302 6.82 -8.40 -16.67
N TYR A 303 7.95 -7.79 -16.35
CA TYR A 303 8.17 -6.37 -16.58
C TYR A 303 9.50 -6.12 -17.28
N THR A 304 9.45 -5.24 -18.28
CA THR A 304 10.62 -4.70 -18.96
C THR A 304 10.53 -3.18 -18.88
N ILE A 305 11.60 -2.54 -18.41
CA ILE A 305 11.68 -1.09 -18.35
C ILE A 305 11.59 -0.52 -19.78
N PRO A 306 10.69 0.46 -20.05
CA PRO A 306 10.61 1.05 -21.38
C PRO A 306 11.85 1.88 -21.70
N THR A 307 12.13 2.03 -22.98
CA THR A 307 13.09 3.02 -23.48
C THR A 307 12.62 4.45 -23.17
N SER A 308 13.54 5.41 -23.23
CA SER A 308 13.19 6.82 -23.03
C SER A 308 12.14 7.32 -24.03
N LYS A 309 12.17 6.81 -25.27
CA LYS A 309 11.20 7.17 -26.31
C LYS A 309 9.82 6.60 -25.99
N GLU A 310 9.72 5.31 -25.68
CA GLU A 310 8.44 4.67 -25.32
C GLU A 310 7.81 5.31 -24.07
N ALA A 311 8.61 5.63 -23.05
CA ALA A 311 8.11 6.31 -21.85
C ALA A 311 7.56 7.71 -22.20
N SER A 312 8.29 8.49 -23.01
CA SER A 312 7.82 9.81 -23.45
C SER A 312 6.58 9.74 -24.33
N GLU A 313 6.46 8.72 -25.17
CA GLU A 313 5.27 8.50 -26.02
C GLU A 313 4.04 8.13 -25.19
N ARG A 314 4.20 7.30 -24.16
CA ARG A 314 3.13 7.00 -23.19
C ARG A 314 2.66 8.28 -22.48
N ASP A 315 3.59 9.07 -21.95
CA ASP A 315 3.28 10.33 -21.27
C ASP A 315 2.54 11.33 -22.18
N LYS A 316 2.98 11.44 -23.45
CA LYS A 316 2.32 12.28 -24.46
C LYS A 316 0.90 11.78 -24.73
N LYS A 317 0.73 10.47 -24.93
CA LYS A 317 -0.57 9.85 -25.21
C LYS A 317 -1.55 10.04 -24.06
N ASP A 318 -1.10 9.89 -22.82
CA ASP A 318 -1.93 10.14 -21.63
C ASP A 318 -2.47 11.59 -21.65
N THR A 319 -1.59 12.55 -21.95
CA THR A 319 -1.94 13.98 -22.03
C THR A 319 -2.93 14.26 -23.17
N GLU A 320 -2.69 13.71 -24.36
CA GLU A 320 -3.57 13.85 -25.53
C GLU A 320 -4.96 13.24 -25.30
N ASN A 321 -5.02 12.08 -24.65
CA ASN A 321 -6.28 11.42 -24.29
C ASN A 321 -7.09 12.28 -23.31
N VAL A 322 -6.46 12.84 -22.28
CA VAL A 322 -7.16 13.74 -21.33
C VAL A 322 -7.70 14.98 -22.03
N LEU A 323 -6.89 15.63 -22.87
CA LEU A 323 -7.34 16.81 -23.62
C LEU A 323 -8.52 16.47 -24.55
N THR A 324 -8.48 15.31 -25.21
CA THR A 324 -9.58 14.83 -26.05
C THR A 324 -10.87 14.69 -25.23
N LEU A 325 -10.80 14.02 -24.08
CA LEU A 325 -11.95 13.83 -23.19
C LEU A 325 -12.52 15.17 -22.67
N ILE A 326 -11.66 16.12 -22.26
CA ILE A 326 -12.09 17.45 -21.80
C ILE A 326 -12.75 18.26 -22.92
N ASN A 327 -12.20 18.20 -24.14
CA ASN A 327 -12.79 18.86 -25.30
C ASN A 327 -14.16 18.27 -25.66
N GLU A 328 -14.30 16.95 -25.61
CA GLU A 328 -15.59 16.28 -25.80
C GLU A 328 -16.59 16.64 -24.69
N ALA A 329 -16.15 16.73 -23.43
CA ALA A 329 -16.98 17.19 -22.32
C ALA A 329 -17.51 18.61 -22.55
N THR A 330 -16.67 19.50 -23.09
CA THR A 330 -17.06 20.88 -23.45
C THR A 330 -18.13 20.90 -24.55
N ASN A 331 -18.02 20.01 -25.55
CA ASN A 331 -19.03 19.88 -26.60
C ASN A 331 -20.35 19.31 -26.07
N ASN A 332 -20.28 18.27 -25.24
CA ASN A 332 -21.45 17.67 -24.59
C ASN A 332 -22.18 18.66 -23.67
N TYR A 333 -21.44 19.52 -22.97
CA TYR A 333 -22.03 20.60 -22.17
C TYR A 333 -22.84 21.58 -23.04
N LYS A 334 -22.30 22.01 -24.19
CA LYS A 334 -23.03 22.87 -25.15
C LYS A 334 -24.30 22.19 -25.69
N ALA A 335 -24.25 20.87 -25.87
CA ALA A 335 -25.39 20.05 -26.27
C ALA A 335 -26.37 19.72 -25.12
N LYS A 336 -26.09 20.17 -23.88
CA LYS A 336 -26.84 19.83 -22.66
C LYS A 336 -26.90 18.33 -22.33
N GLU A 337 -25.93 17.56 -22.81
CA GLU A 337 -25.79 16.13 -22.52
C GLU A 337 -24.96 15.91 -21.24
N PHE A 338 -25.47 16.37 -20.09
CA PHE A 338 -24.69 16.48 -18.85
C PHE A 338 -24.14 15.15 -18.31
N GLN A 339 -24.84 14.04 -18.51
CA GLN A 339 -24.32 12.72 -18.16
C GLN A 339 -23.03 12.40 -18.92
N LYS A 340 -22.95 12.74 -20.22
CA LYS A 340 -21.73 12.53 -21.01
C LYS A 340 -20.61 13.49 -20.62
N VAL A 341 -20.93 14.66 -20.06
CA VAL A 341 -19.93 15.55 -19.44
C VAL A 341 -19.28 14.84 -18.26
N TYR A 342 -20.10 14.25 -17.39
CA TYR A 342 -19.61 13.43 -16.28
C TYR A 342 -18.76 12.25 -16.76
N ASP A 343 -19.26 11.46 -17.72
CA ASP A 343 -18.55 10.27 -18.20
C ASP A 343 -17.16 10.64 -18.74
N ASN A 344 -17.05 11.74 -19.50
CA ASN A 344 -15.78 12.21 -20.03
C ASN A 344 -14.81 12.68 -18.93
N TYR A 345 -15.28 13.46 -17.96
CA TYR A 345 -14.42 13.90 -16.85
C TYR A 345 -14.03 12.75 -15.92
N ASN A 346 -14.91 11.77 -15.71
CA ASN A 346 -14.60 10.55 -14.97
C ASN A 346 -13.55 9.71 -15.70
N ASN A 347 -13.67 9.54 -17.02
CA ASN A 347 -12.64 8.85 -17.80
C ASN A 347 -11.31 9.62 -17.81
N ALA A 348 -11.34 10.95 -17.86
CA ALA A 348 -10.14 11.78 -17.79
C ALA A 348 -9.45 11.66 -16.43
N SER A 349 -10.23 11.65 -15.34
CA SER A 349 -9.71 11.49 -13.98
C SER A 349 -9.17 10.08 -13.72
N MET A 350 -9.54 9.06 -14.49
CA MET A 350 -8.93 7.73 -14.38
C MET A 350 -7.49 7.67 -14.92
N ILE A 351 -7.06 8.66 -15.71
CA ILE A 351 -5.70 8.75 -16.25
C ILE A 351 -4.78 9.42 -15.21
N LEU A 352 -3.95 8.62 -14.52
CA LEU A 352 -3.05 9.11 -13.48
C LEU A 352 -2.07 10.17 -14.00
N GLY A 353 -2.02 11.31 -13.31
CA GLY A 353 -1.23 12.48 -13.68
C GLY A 353 -1.70 13.17 -14.95
N GLY A 354 -2.88 12.80 -15.47
CA GLY A 354 -3.43 13.31 -16.71
C GLY A 354 -4.14 14.65 -16.58
N MET A 355 -4.90 14.87 -15.49
CA MET A 355 -5.56 16.15 -15.21
C MET A 355 -4.71 17.04 -14.29
N THR A 356 -4.40 18.24 -14.79
CA THR A 356 -3.77 19.32 -14.02
C THR A 356 -4.72 19.90 -12.98
N SER A 357 -4.18 20.58 -11.97
CA SER A 357 -4.99 21.27 -10.96
C SER A 357 -5.88 22.37 -11.57
N ALA A 358 -5.41 23.04 -12.63
CA ALA A 358 -6.23 23.99 -13.41
C ALA A 358 -7.43 23.29 -14.08
N GLN A 359 -7.19 22.16 -14.78
CA GLN A 359 -8.26 21.39 -15.42
C GLN A 359 -9.26 20.80 -14.42
N ASN A 360 -8.82 20.38 -13.24
CA ASN A 360 -9.71 19.97 -12.15
C ASN A 360 -10.58 21.15 -11.67
N PHE A 361 -10.01 22.35 -11.56
CA PHE A 361 -10.77 23.54 -11.15
C PHE A 361 -11.81 23.93 -12.22
N GLU A 362 -11.43 23.88 -13.49
CA GLU A 362 -12.34 24.08 -14.63
C GLU A 362 -13.49 23.06 -14.63
N ALA A 363 -13.18 21.78 -14.36
CA ALA A 363 -14.19 20.72 -14.20
C ALA A 363 -15.14 21.05 -13.04
N ALA A 364 -14.60 21.44 -11.88
CA ALA A 364 -15.40 21.83 -10.72
C ALA A 364 -16.37 22.98 -11.07
N GLU A 365 -15.87 24.04 -11.71
CA GLU A 365 -16.70 25.17 -12.13
C GLU A 365 -17.78 24.74 -13.12
N LEU A 366 -17.46 23.87 -14.07
CA LEU A 366 -18.42 23.35 -15.04
C LEU A 366 -19.55 22.56 -14.35
N PHE A 367 -19.22 21.68 -13.41
CA PHE A 367 -20.24 20.92 -12.68
C PHE A 367 -21.07 21.80 -11.73
N ALA A 368 -20.48 22.88 -11.18
CA ALA A 368 -21.25 23.89 -10.45
C ALA A 368 -22.25 24.62 -11.36
N LYS A 369 -21.84 24.99 -12.59
CA LYS A 369 -22.75 25.55 -13.60
C LYS A 369 -23.87 24.60 -13.98
N ILE A 370 -23.59 23.30 -14.11
CA ILE A 370 -24.62 22.29 -14.39
C ILE A 370 -25.59 22.20 -13.21
N TYR A 371 -25.09 22.10 -11.98
CA TYR A 371 -25.94 22.11 -10.78
C TYR A 371 -26.83 23.35 -10.71
N ASN A 372 -26.28 24.54 -10.98
CA ASN A 372 -27.06 25.78 -10.98
C ASN A 372 -28.17 25.81 -12.05
N GLN A 373 -28.08 24.96 -13.09
CA GLN A 373 -29.11 24.82 -14.14
C GLN A 373 -30.12 23.72 -13.84
N THR A 374 -29.70 22.60 -13.25
CA THR A 374 -30.51 21.39 -13.10
C THR A 374 -31.01 21.15 -11.68
N ASN A 375 -30.33 21.73 -10.69
CA ASN A 375 -30.50 21.45 -9.27
C ASN A 375 -30.30 19.95 -8.91
N GLU A 376 -29.56 19.21 -9.73
CA GLU A 376 -29.25 17.80 -9.49
C GLU A 376 -28.00 17.65 -8.61
N GLU A 377 -28.22 17.15 -7.39
CA GLU A 377 -27.20 17.04 -6.34
C GLU A 377 -25.92 16.29 -6.73
N GLN A 378 -26.01 15.34 -7.66
CA GLN A 378 -24.84 14.61 -8.16
C GLN A 378 -23.77 15.56 -8.70
N TYR A 379 -24.13 16.62 -9.44
CA TYR A 379 -23.15 17.53 -10.03
C TYR A 379 -22.51 18.46 -8.98
N ARG A 380 -23.25 18.81 -7.92
CA ARG A 380 -22.66 19.50 -6.76
C ARG A 380 -21.62 18.62 -6.07
N SER A 381 -21.95 17.33 -5.85
CA SER A 381 -21.00 16.38 -5.28
C SER A 381 -19.74 16.22 -6.14
N ILE A 382 -19.91 16.03 -7.46
CA ILE A 382 -18.79 15.89 -8.40
C ILE A 382 -17.91 17.15 -8.40
N SER A 383 -18.53 18.33 -8.40
CA SER A 383 -17.79 19.60 -8.32
C SER A 383 -16.94 19.68 -7.05
N LEU A 384 -17.52 19.32 -5.90
CA LEU A 384 -16.80 19.27 -4.63
C LEU A 384 -15.69 18.21 -4.63
N ASP A 385 -15.84 17.08 -5.34
CA ASP A 385 -14.79 16.07 -5.48
C ASP A 385 -13.53 16.63 -6.15
N PHE A 386 -13.70 17.37 -7.25
CA PHE A 386 -12.57 18.03 -7.92
C PHE A 386 -11.92 19.12 -7.05
N LEU A 387 -12.71 19.90 -6.32
CA LEU A 387 -12.17 20.90 -5.38
C LEU A 387 -11.42 20.25 -4.21
N SER A 388 -11.99 19.19 -3.61
CA SER A 388 -11.34 18.42 -2.54
C SER A 388 -10.01 17.83 -3.01
N LEU A 389 -9.96 17.28 -4.22
CA LEU A 389 -8.71 16.75 -4.78
C LEU A 389 -7.65 17.86 -4.91
N ASN A 390 -8.01 19.03 -5.43
CA ASN A 390 -7.08 20.16 -5.57
C ASN A 390 -6.60 20.71 -4.22
N ASP A 391 -7.48 20.78 -3.22
CA ASP A 391 -7.11 21.17 -1.85
C ASP A 391 -6.11 20.17 -1.25
N LEU A 392 -6.39 18.87 -1.39
CA LEU A 392 -5.48 17.80 -0.98
C LEU A 392 -4.15 17.82 -1.73
N ARG A 393 -4.12 18.32 -2.97
CA ARG A 393 -2.88 18.54 -3.72
C ARG A 393 -2.09 19.77 -3.22
N GLY A 394 -2.75 20.70 -2.54
CA GLY A 394 -2.17 21.98 -2.09
C GLY A 394 -2.11 23.04 -3.21
N ASP A 395 -2.78 22.79 -4.34
CA ASP A 395 -2.73 23.64 -5.54
C ASP A 395 -3.99 24.53 -5.68
N LEU A 396 -4.91 24.50 -4.70
CA LEU A 396 -6.17 25.21 -4.79
C LEU A 396 -6.00 26.71 -4.49
N ASN A 397 -6.23 27.55 -5.49
CA ASN A 397 -6.26 29.00 -5.31
C ASN A 397 -7.54 29.42 -4.58
N LYS A 398 -7.49 29.52 -3.26
CA LYS A 398 -8.64 29.87 -2.41
C LYS A 398 -9.24 31.24 -2.73
N LYS A 399 -8.43 32.21 -3.16
CA LYS A 399 -8.93 33.54 -3.52
C LYS A 399 -9.81 33.48 -4.77
N GLU A 400 -9.34 32.76 -5.78
CA GLU A 400 -10.10 32.50 -7.00
C GLU A 400 -11.39 31.72 -6.71
N LEU A 401 -11.29 30.65 -5.91
CA LEU A 401 -12.42 29.84 -5.46
C LEU A 401 -13.52 30.68 -4.80
N LEU A 402 -13.17 31.51 -3.80
CA LEU A 402 -14.13 32.32 -3.06
C LEU A 402 -14.76 33.43 -3.92
N SER A 403 -14.04 33.93 -4.93
CA SER A 403 -14.54 34.95 -5.85
C SER A 403 -15.46 34.40 -6.95
N ASN A 404 -15.40 33.09 -7.21
CA ASN A 404 -16.15 32.47 -8.29
C ASN A 404 -17.63 32.29 -7.89
N LYS A 405 -18.51 33.02 -8.61
CA LYS A 405 -19.95 33.08 -8.32
C LYS A 405 -20.68 31.75 -8.51
N GLU A 406 -20.12 30.83 -9.30
CA GLU A 406 -20.78 29.55 -9.61
C GLU A 406 -20.89 28.66 -8.37
N PHE A 407 -20.01 28.84 -7.40
CA PHE A 407 -20.00 28.04 -6.17
C PHE A 407 -20.82 28.63 -5.02
N ARG A 408 -21.54 29.74 -5.20
CA ARG A 408 -22.32 30.39 -4.11
C ARG A 408 -23.30 29.44 -3.43
N ASN A 409 -23.93 28.56 -4.21
CA ASN A 409 -24.89 27.57 -3.70
C ASN A 409 -24.22 26.45 -2.89
N PHE A 410 -22.89 26.43 -2.77
CA PHE A 410 -22.15 25.41 -2.04
C PHE A 410 -21.71 25.89 -0.66
N TYR A 411 -21.83 27.18 -0.33
CA TYR A 411 -21.25 27.77 0.89
C TYR A 411 -21.77 27.15 2.20
N THR A 412 -22.97 26.58 2.18
CA THR A 412 -23.55 25.89 3.33
C THR A 412 -23.03 24.47 3.50
N GLU A 413 -22.46 23.87 2.45
CA GLU A 413 -22.00 22.49 2.45
C GLU A 413 -20.81 22.31 3.39
N LYS A 414 -20.84 21.22 4.16
CA LYS A 414 -19.75 20.89 5.08
C LYS A 414 -18.43 20.74 4.32
N ARG A 415 -18.44 20.03 3.19
CA ARG A 415 -17.24 19.82 2.36
C ARG A 415 -16.67 21.14 1.82
N TRP A 416 -17.53 22.09 1.47
CA TRP A 416 -17.08 23.42 1.08
C TRP A 416 -16.34 24.10 2.22
N LYS A 417 -16.95 24.13 3.41
CA LYS A 417 -16.35 24.69 4.61
C LYS A 417 -15.02 24.02 4.94
N ASP A 418 -14.95 22.68 4.92
CA ASP A 418 -13.72 21.94 5.17
C ASP A 418 -12.57 22.36 4.21
N ILE A 419 -12.89 22.62 2.94
CA ILE A 419 -11.93 23.11 1.92
C ILE A 419 -11.51 24.57 2.20
N THR A 420 -12.44 25.43 2.63
CA THR A 420 -12.18 26.87 2.80
C THR A 420 -11.64 27.26 4.19
N ASP A 421 -11.96 26.50 5.23
CA ASP A 421 -11.76 26.84 6.66
C ASP A 421 -10.30 26.69 7.13
N THR A 422 -9.39 26.21 6.29
CA THR A 422 -7.93 26.24 6.56
C THR A 422 -7.32 27.63 6.30
N LEU A 423 -7.97 28.70 6.79
CA LEU A 423 -7.52 30.10 6.74
C LEU A 423 -6.91 30.55 8.06
#